data_AF-A0A183AX30-F1
#
_entry.id   AF-A0A183AX30-F1
#
_cell.length_a   1.000
_cell.length_b   1.000
_cell.length_c   1.000
_cell.angle_alpha   90.00
_cell.angle_beta   90.00
_cell.angle_gamma   90.00
#
_symmetry.space_group_name_H-M   'P 1'
#
loop_
_entity.id
_entity.type
_entity.pdbx_description
1 polymer ?
#
loop_
_entity_poly.entity_id
_entity_poly.type
_entity_poly.pdbx_seq_one_letter_code
_entity_poly.pdbx_strand_id
1 'polypeptide(L)'
;MEIGDWSRNFQHYRSDRIDSLGGGCLLLVRQVIRQTAMHFMKAKTLCGQDPRGNVYMAADHHRTVQNNETNFSDHCQALSVHKWRLLIFVLLSRVRADCVWYGIADHTDPDHPKYRIYNGPAKPLGDPKAYQSLTKLCPNYAQGPDFGLCCDADQLNFFAESSKLAYEMLRRCPACWANFRLLLCGMTCDPNQHEFIVPQSVGDMVISAQVNLTARVADTFFNSCKIASHIYRGRHSTVSEIDVDPDLMIDSGNLIHRLRAWLEDKLSQGFSILGRSIATHPFVSLSVSSVVSIALCAGLSLFSVTTNPVELWSAADSRSRLEKNYFDQNFAPFYRTEQLIVYPVNQSFFWHMNLHPLSGDALFGPALQKDFLTEVCFVLPSLIVRHCIVVVVLRFRYVFIHFRFTFH
;
A
#
# COMPACT_ATOMS: atom_id res chain seq x y z
N MET A 1 12.73 -3.98 6.11
CA MET A 1 12.48 -3.38 4.78
C MET A 1 13.81 -3.34 4.05
N GLU A 2 14.19 -4.47 3.46
CA GLU A 2 15.42 -4.54 2.67
C GLU A 2 15.07 -4.16 1.24
N ILE A 3 15.73 -3.11 0.74
CA ILE A 3 15.89 -2.88 -0.70
C ILE A 3 16.83 -3.99 -1.18
N GLY A 4 16.27 -5.18 -1.37
CA GLY A 4 17.01 -6.32 -1.87
C GLY A 4 17.54 -6.02 -3.27
N ASP A 5 18.77 -6.42 -3.53
CA ASP A 5 19.44 -6.33 -4.82
C ASP A 5 18.72 -7.23 -5.85
N TRP A 6 17.63 -6.72 -6.42
CA TRP A 6 16.76 -7.45 -7.35
C TRP A 6 17.35 -7.58 -8.76
N SER A 7 18.49 -6.95 -9.05
CA SER A 7 19.23 -7.11 -10.31
C SER A 7 19.64 -8.58 -10.55
N ARG A 8 19.85 -9.36 -9.47
CA ARG A 8 20.17 -10.78 -9.51
C ARG A 8 18.96 -11.72 -9.59
N ASN A 9 17.76 -11.26 -9.22
CA ASN A 9 16.58 -12.14 -9.11
C ASN A 9 15.80 -12.31 -10.42
N PHE A 10 15.97 -11.43 -11.41
CA PHE A 10 15.53 -11.73 -12.78
C PHE A 10 16.39 -12.83 -13.43
N GLN A 11 17.66 -12.98 -13.03
CA GLN A 11 18.53 -14.07 -13.50
C GLN A 11 18.29 -15.40 -12.77
N HIS A 12 17.62 -15.41 -11.61
CA HIS A 12 17.27 -16.63 -10.86
C HIS A 12 15.88 -17.19 -11.14
N TYR A 13 15.04 -16.49 -11.91
CA TYR A 13 13.77 -17.06 -12.41
C TYR A 13 13.93 -17.99 -13.63
N ARG A 14 15.17 -18.31 -14.00
CA ARG A 14 15.56 -19.24 -15.06
C ARG A 14 15.31 -20.73 -14.70
N SER A 15 14.75 -21.04 -13.52
CA SER A 15 14.77 -22.41 -12.97
C SER A 15 13.44 -23.15 -12.82
N ASP A 16 12.27 -22.52 -12.96
CA ASP A 16 11.00 -23.19 -12.61
C ASP A 16 10.02 -23.36 -13.80
N ARG A 17 10.52 -23.30 -15.04
CA ARG A 17 9.72 -23.67 -16.23
C ARG A 17 10.55 -24.42 -17.27
N ILE A 18 11.35 -25.39 -16.82
CA ILE A 18 11.92 -26.43 -17.69
C ILE A 18 11.58 -27.81 -17.14
N ASP A 19 10.33 -28.00 -16.71
CA ASP A 19 9.73 -29.32 -16.52
C ASP A 19 8.73 -29.58 -17.65
N SER A 20 9.23 -29.52 -18.88
CA SER A 20 8.64 -30.21 -20.05
C SER A 20 9.61 -30.02 -21.22
N LEU A 21 10.36 -31.09 -21.50
CA LEU A 21 11.16 -31.30 -22.72
C LEU A 21 12.27 -30.26 -23.01
N GLY A 22 13.45 -30.43 -22.37
CA GLY A 22 14.70 -29.85 -22.87
C GLY A 22 15.80 -29.47 -21.86
N GLY A 23 15.51 -29.47 -20.55
CA GLY A 23 16.39 -28.87 -19.52
C GLY A 23 17.57 -29.70 -19.01
N GLY A 24 17.58 -31.01 -19.22
CA GLY A 24 18.62 -31.90 -18.68
C GLY A 24 20.02 -31.60 -19.24
N CYS A 25 20.11 -31.17 -20.50
CA CYS A 25 21.40 -30.94 -21.17
C CYS A 25 22.09 -29.67 -20.66
N LEU A 26 21.35 -28.58 -20.38
CA LEU A 26 21.94 -27.30 -19.97
C LEU A 26 22.46 -27.29 -18.51
N LEU A 27 21.79 -28.03 -17.61
CA LEU A 27 22.25 -28.20 -16.22
C LEU A 27 23.50 -29.07 -16.13
N LEU A 28 23.55 -30.15 -16.92
CA LEU A 28 24.75 -30.97 -17.08
C LEU A 28 25.91 -30.15 -17.65
N VAL A 29 25.66 -29.32 -18.67
CA VAL A 29 26.68 -28.43 -19.24
C VAL A 29 27.20 -27.42 -18.21
N ARG A 30 26.33 -26.82 -17.38
CA ARG A 30 26.76 -25.90 -16.30
C ARG A 30 27.55 -26.59 -15.18
N GLN A 31 27.18 -27.81 -14.79
CA GLN A 31 27.94 -28.61 -13.82
C GLN A 31 29.30 -29.06 -14.39
N VAL A 32 29.32 -29.49 -15.65
CA VAL A 32 30.54 -29.87 -16.37
C VAL A 32 31.48 -28.66 -16.52
N ILE A 33 30.96 -27.45 -16.79
CA ILE A 33 31.75 -26.22 -16.85
C ILE A 33 32.36 -25.86 -15.49
N ARG A 34 31.59 -25.96 -14.39
CA ARG A 34 32.13 -25.71 -13.03
C ARG A 34 33.19 -26.74 -12.62
N GLN A 35 32.98 -28.02 -12.94
CA GLN A 35 33.97 -29.08 -12.67
C GLN A 35 35.23 -28.89 -13.53
N THR A 36 35.09 -28.67 -14.84
CA THR A 36 36.24 -28.48 -15.74
C THR A 36 37.03 -27.20 -15.44
N ALA A 37 36.37 -26.11 -15.04
CA ALA A 37 37.07 -24.88 -14.62
C ALA A 37 37.87 -25.07 -13.31
N MET A 38 37.34 -25.83 -12.34
CA MET A 38 38.09 -26.18 -11.12
C MET A 38 39.28 -27.11 -11.42
N HIS A 39 39.11 -28.08 -12.32
CA HIS A 39 40.22 -28.95 -12.75
C HIS A 39 41.30 -28.18 -13.52
N PHE A 40 40.92 -27.19 -14.34
CA PHE A 40 41.86 -26.35 -15.08
C PHE A 40 42.68 -25.42 -14.17
N MET A 41 42.05 -24.87 -13.12
CA MET A 41 42.72 -24.05 -12.10
C MET A 41 43.74 -24.88 -11.29
N LYS A 42 43.39 -26.11 -10.89
CA LYS A 42 44.32 -27.03 -10.21
C LYS A 42 45.50 -27.49 -11.09
N ALA A 43 45.28 -27.66 -12.39
CA ALA A 43 46.33 -28.07 -13.32
C ALA A 43 47.35 -26.94 -13.60
N LYS A 44 46.91 -25.68 -13.65
CA LYS A 44 47.77 -24.52 -13.92
C LYS A 44 48.74 -24.20 -12.77
N THR A 45 48.42 -24.62 -11.54
CA THR A 45 49.30 -24.49 -10.37
C THR A 45 50.42 -25.53 -10.31
N LEU A 46 50.42 -26.57 -11.17
CA LEU A 46 51.34 -27.71 -11.06
C LEU A 46 52.28 -27.94 -12.27
N CYS A 47 51.99 -27.40 -13.47
CA CYS A 47 52.82 -27.56 -14.69
C CYS A 47 53.39 -26.20 -15.16
N GLY A 48 54.72 -26.08 -15.28
CA GLY A 48 55.46 -24.96 -15.90
C GLY A 48 56.12 -25.38 -17.23
N GLN A 49 56.53 -24.41 -18.07
CA GLN A 49 56.99 -24.67 -19.45
C GLN A 49 58.26 -23.87 -19.80
N ASP A 50 59.27 -24.52 -20.39
CA ASP A 50 60.56 -23.93 -20.81
C ASP A 50 60.40 -23.29 -22.20
N PRO A 51 61.17 -22.23 -22.55
CA PRO A 51 61.24 -21.65 -23.90
C PRO A 51 61.48 -22.62 -25.08
N ARG A 52 61.90 -23.88 -24.87
CA ARG A 52 61.97 -24.94 -25.90
C ARG A 52 60.72 -25.82 -25.99
N GLY A 53 59.68 -25.54 -25.20
CA GLY A 53 58.36 -26.17 -25.28
C GLY A 53 58.11 -27.37 -24.36
N ASN A 54 59.11 -27.79 -23.57
CA ASN A 54 59.01 -28.93 -22.65
C ASN A 54 58.35 -28.53 -21.32
N VAL A 55 57.48 -29.40 -20.78
CA VAL A 55 56.67 -29.17 -19.57
C VAL A 55 57.29 -29.89 -18.35
N TYR A 56 57.34 -29.23 -17.19
CA TYR A 56 57.88 -29.78 -15.92
C TYR A 56 57.00 -29.38 -14.72
N MET A 57 57.10 -30.13 -13.60
CA MET A 57 56.42 -29.80 -12.34
C MET A 57 57.21 -28.79 -11.50
N ALA A 58 56.51 -27.84 -10.86
CA ALA A 58 57.06 -27.05 -9.76
C ALA A 58 56.92 -27.85 -8.46
N ALA A 59 58.04 -28.31 -7.90
CA ALA A 59 58.04 -29.09 -6.67
C ALA A 59 57.89 -28.18 -5.43
N ASP A 60 56.97 -28.54 -4.54
CA ASP A 60 56.99 -28.08 -3.14
C ASP A 60 57.07 -29.31 -2.21
N HIS A 61 57.82 -29.15 -1.12
CA HIS A 61 58.43 -30.22 -0.31
C HIS A 61 57.43 -31.21 0.37
N HIS A 62 57.87 -32.47 0.50
CA HIS A 62 57.34 -33.60 1.31
C HIS A 62 56.17 -34.45 0.76
N ARG A 63 56.49 -35.48 -0.05
CA ARG A 63 56.32 -36.92 0.31
C ARG A 63 56.84 -37.86 -0.78
N THR A 64 57.30 -39.02 -0.32
CA THR A 64 57.98 -40.12 -1.02
C THR A 64 57.21 -40.73 -2.18
N VAL A 65 57.93 -40.93 -3.29
CA VAL A 65 57.53 -41.65 -4.51
C VAL A 65 57.61 -43.16 -4.27
N GLN A 66 56.56 -43.90 -4.60
CA GLN A 66 56.66 -45.31 -4.95
C GLN A 66 56.06 -45.53 -6.35
N ASN A 67 56.97 -45.83 -7.27
CA ASN A 67 56.88 -46.61 -8.51
C ASN A 67 55.54 -46.66 -9.26
N ASN A 68 55.45 -45.92 -10.36
CA ASN A 68 55.17 -46.49 -11.68
C ASN A 68 55.41 -45.43 -12.76
N GLU A 69 56.57 -45.53 -13.41
CA GLU A 69 56.86 -44.88 -14.68
C GLU A 69 55.92 -45.47 -15.74
N THR A 70 55.02 -44.65 -16.30
CA THR A 70 54.59 -44.64 -17.73
C THR A 70 53.35 -43.79 -18.01
N ASN A 71 52.53 -43.39 -17.02
CA ASN A 71 51.22 -42.76 -17.30
C ASN A 71 51.03 -41.29 -16.85
N PHE A 72 52.10 -40.51 -16.70
CA PHE A 72 51.97 -39.11 -16.25
C PHE A 72 52.27 -38.04 -17.32
N SER A 73 52.98 -38.40 -18.40
CA SER A 73 53.25 -37.48 -19.53
C SER A 73 51.98 -37.15 -20.34
N ASP A 74 51.01 -38.08 -20.40
CA ASP A 74 49.78 -37.90 -21.17
C ASP A 74 48.84 -36.86 -20.56
N HIS A 75 48.97 -36.56 -19.25
CA HIS A 75 48.07 -35.62 -18.56
C HIS A 75 48.37 -34.15 -18.88
N CYS A 76 49.62 -33.74 -19.12
CA CYS A 76 49.94 -32.35 -19.53
C CYS A 76 49.86 -32.15 -21.07
N GLN A 77 49.82 -33.21 -21.92
CA GLN A 77 49.52 -33.09 -23.36
C GLN A 77 48.02 -32.84 -23.68
N ALA A 78 47.11 -33.18 -22.77
CA ALA A 78 45.66 -32.96 -22.92
C ALA A 78 45.23 -31.47 -22.93
N LEU A 79 46.12 -30.54 -22.59
CA LEU A 79 45.86 -29.08 -22.61
C LEU A 79 45.72 -28.47 -24.02
N SER A 80 46.21 -29.15 -25.06
CA SER A 80 46.11 -28.70 -26.46
C SER A 80 44.68 -28.82 -27.02
N VAL A 81 43.98 -29.91 -26.65
CA VAL A 81 42.65 -30.24 -27.19
C VAL A 81 41.54 -29.40 -26.53
N HIS A 82 41.78 -28.88 -25.33
CA HIS A 82 40.83 -28.01 -24.63
C HIS A 82 40.79 -26.57 -25.16
N LYS A 83 41.86 -26.08 -25.82
CA LYS A 83 41.85 -24.76 -26.47
C LYS A 83 40.86 -24.72 -27.65
N TRP A 84 40.83 -25.77 -28.46
CA TRP A 84 39.90 -25.89 -29.59
C TRP A 84 38.45 -26.10 -29.15
N ARG A 85 38.23 -26.83 -28.05
CA ARG A 85 36.89 -26.99 -27.46
C ARG A 85 36.35 -25.68 -26.86
N LEU A 86 37.21 -24.87 -26.21
CA LEU A 86 36.83 -23.52 -25.74
C LEU A 86 36.54 -22.57 -26.91
N LEU A 87 37.33 -22.61 -27.99
CA LEU A 87 37.10 -21.80 -29.20
C LEU A 87 35.79 -22.16 -29.91
N ILE A 88 35.49 -23.45 -30.06
CA ILE A 88 34.23 -23.94 -30.65
C ILE A 88 33.04 -23.59 -29.74
N PHE A 89 33.19 -23.64 -28.42
CA PHE A 89 32.14 -23.25 -27.47
C PHE A 89 31.91 -21.73 -27.43
N VAL A 90 32.97 -20.91 -27.57
CA VAL A 90 32.87 -19.45 -27.73
C VAL A 90 32.17 -19.09 -29.05
N LEU A 91 32.43 -19.84 -30.13
CA LEU A 91 31.74 -19.66 -31.42
C LEU A 91 30.26 -20.09 -31.39
N LEU A 92 29.90 -21.12 -30.61
CA LEU A 92 28.52 -21.61 -30.45
C LEU A 92 27.69 -20.85 -29.40
N SER A 93 28.31 -19.99 -28.58
CA SER A 93 27.65 -19.30 -27.47
C SER A 93 27.19 -17.86 -27.79
N ARG A 94 27.09 -17.48 -29.06
CA ARG A 94 26.39 -16.23 -29.42
C ARG A 94 24.89 -16.40 -29.17
N VAL A 95 24.47 -16.21 -27.92
CA VAL A 95 23.08 -15.93 -27.55
C VAL A 95 22.73 -14.62 -28.25
N ARG A 96 21.86 -14.69 -29.25
CA ARG A 96 21.51 -13.55 -30.08
C ARG A 96 20.44 -12.76 -29.34
N ALA A 97 20.83 -11.60 -28.81
CA ALA A 97 19.90 -10.64 -28.23
C ALA A 97 19.24 -9.88 -29.38
N ASP A 98 18.14 -10.42 -29.90
CA ASP A 98 17.36 -9.79 -30.98
C ASP A 98 16.22 -8.95 -30.40
N CYS A 99 16.08 -7.73 -30.88
CA CYS A 99 14.94 -6.86 -30.63
C CYS A 99 13.72 -7.31 -31.44
N VAL A 100 12.54 -6.83 -31.06
CA VAL A 100 11.28 -7.06 -31.80
C VAL A 100 10.87 -5.82 -32.59
N TRP A 101 11.04 -4.65 -31.97
CA TRP A 101 10.80 -3.35 -32.59
C TRP A 101 11.89 -2.35 -32.23
N TYR A 102 12.01 -1.29 -33.02
CA TYR A 102 12.94 -0.20 -32.75
C TYR A 102 12.47 1.09 -33.42
N GLY A 103 12.30 2.15 -32.63
CA GLY A 103 11.76 3.43 -33.06
C GLY A 103 10.25 3.43 -33.34
N ILE A 104 9.73 4.64 -33.49
CA ILE A 104 8.32 4.91 -33.79
C ILE A 104 8.19 5.17 -35.30
N ALA A 105 7.25 4.49 -35.95
CA ALA A 105 6.99 4.60 -37.39
C ALA A 105 5.88 5.61 -37.72
N ASP A 106 4.87 5.71 -36.86
CA ASP A 106 3.66 6.48 -37.08
C ASP A 106 3.30 7.27 -35.82
N HIS A 107 3.21 8.59 -35.97
CA HIS A 107 2.84 9.55 -34.91
C HIS A 107 1.45 10.16 -35.14
N THR A 108 0.65 9.61 -36.05
CA THR A 108 -0.69 10.16 -36.39
C THR A 108 -1.64 10.15 -35.19
N ASP A 109 -1.57 9.11 -34.35
CA ASP A 109 -2.24 9.05 -33.06
C ASP A 109 -1.22 9.37 -31.94
N PRO A 110 -1.33 10.54 -31.27
CA PRO A 110 -0.40 10.92 -30.21
C PRO A 110 -0.54 10.06 -28.95
N ASP A 111 -1.68 9.42 -28.74
CA ASP A 111 -1.91 8.53 -27.59
C ASP A 111 -1.44 7.09 -27.89
N HIS A 112 -1.45 6.68 -29.17
CA HIS A 112 -1.11 5.33 -29.62
C HIS A 112 -0.15 5.31 -30.83
N PRO A 113 1.10 5.79 -30.67
CA PRO A 113 2.10 5.72 -31.73
C PRO A 113 2.42 4.27 -32.10
N LYS A 114 2.61 3.99 -33.39
CA LYS A 114 2.93 2.63 -33.87
C LYS A 114 4.43 2.43 -34.00
N TYR A 115 4.89 1.31 -33.48
CA TYR A 115 6.29 0.92 -33.46
C TYR A 115 6.70 0.30 -34.81
N ARG A 116 7.97 0.49 -35.19
CA ARG A 116 8.55 -0.16 -36.38
C ARG A 116 9.11 -1.53 -36.02
N ILE A 117 8.80 -2.55 -36.82
CA ILE A 117 9.39 -3.88 -36.65
C ILE A 117 10.90 -3.82 -36.85
N TYR A 118 11.64 -4.48 -35.97
CA TYR A 118 13.09 -4.54 -36.05
C TYR A 118 13.60 -5.85 -35.43
N ASN A 119 14.03 -6.79 -36.27
CA ASN A 119 14.56 -8.10 -35.87
C ASN A 119 16.10 -8.13 -35.89
N GLY A 120 16.73 -7.11 -35.30
CA GLY A 120 18.19 -6.98 -35.27
C GLY A 120 18.74 -6.90 -33.84
N PRO A 121 20.07 -6.81 -33.70
CA PRO A 121 20.70 -6.77 -32.39
C PRO A 121 20.40 -5.47 -31.64
N ALA A 122 20.39 -5.54 -30.32
CA ALA A 122 20.27 -4.37 -29.45
C ALA A 122 21.37 -3.33 -29.75
N LYS A 123 21.00 -2.03 -29.74
CA LYS A 123 21.85 -0.91 -30.12
C LYS A 123 22.17 -0.02 -28.91
N PRO A 124 23.37 0.58 -28.83
CA PRO A 124 23.65 1.59 -27.82
C PRO A 124 22.80 2.84 -28.07
N LEU A 125 22.28 3.45 -27.00
CA LEU A 125 21.37 4.60 -27.10
C LEU A 125 22.06 5.86 -27.66
N GLY A 126 23.36 6.03 -27.43
CA GLY A 126 24.21 7.07 -28.01
C GLY A 126 23.93 8.51 -27.56
N ASP A 127 22.70 8.85 -27.16
CA ASP A 127 22.29 10.18 -26.71
C ASP A 127 22.43 10.35 -25.18
N PRO A 128 23.27 11.28 -24.69
CA PRO A 128 23.42 11.56 -23.26
C PRO A 128 22.13 12.01 -22.55
N LYS A 129 21.25 12.76 -23.23
CA LYS A 129 19.98 13.22 -22.63
C LYS A 129 19.01 12.07 -22.47
N ALA A 130 18.87 11.24 -23.50
CA ALA A 130 18.06 10.03 -23.46
C ALA A 130 18.56 9.05 -22.38
N TYR A 131 19.88 8.93 -22.21
CA TYR A 131 20.48 8.11 -21.15
C TYR A 131 20.13 8.62 -19.74
N GLN A 132 20.05 9.93 -19.54
CA GLN A 132 19.58 10.52 -18.28
C GLN A 132 18.11 10.17 -18.00
N SER A 133 17.25 10.23 -19.03
CA SER A 133 15.84 9.80 -18.93
C SER A 133 15.72 8.30 -18.63
N LEU A 134 16.52 7.47 -19.31
CA LEU A 134 16.60 6.02 -19.06
C LEU A 134 16.99 5.73 -17.61
N THR A 135 17.98 6.44 -17.06
CA THR A 135 18.43 6.27 -15.67
C THR A 135 17.32 6.56 -14.66
N LYS A 136 16.49 7.57 -14.94
CA LYS A 136 15.36 7.95 -14.07
C LYS A 136 14.19 6.97 -14.19
N LEU A 137 13.82 6.61 -15.41
CA LEU A 137 12.65 5.79 -15.71
C LEU A 137 12.92 4.30 -15.48
N CYS A 138 14.03 3.80 -16.03
CA CYS A 138 14.38 2.38 -16.15
C CYS A 138 15.80 2.10 -15.64
N PRO A 139 16.09 2.28 -14.33
CA PRO A 139 17.44 2.14 -13.79
C PRO A 139 18.06 0.74 -13.98
N ASN A 140 17.24 -0.31 -14.09
CA ASN A 140 17.72 -1.69 -14.30
C ASN A 140 18.38 -1.92 -15.67
N TYR A 141 18.10 -1.04 -16.63
CA TYR A 141 18.63 -1.10 -18.00
C TYR A 141 19.74 -0.06 -18.25
N ALA A 142 20.01 0.82 -17.29
CA ALA A 142 21.08 1.83 -17.36
C ALA A 142 22.45 1.23 -16.96
N GLN A 143 22.90 0.19 -17.67
CA GLN A 143 24.12 -0.58 -17.33
C GLN A 143 25.41 0.02 -17.92
N GLY A 144 25.31 1.01 -18.80
CA GLY A 144 26.44 1.74 -19.38
C GLY A 144 26.08 2.38 -20.72
N PRO A 145 26.90 3.30 -21.26
CA PRO A 145 26.63 3.96 -22.54
C PRO A 145 26.71 3.01 -23.75
N ASP A 146 27.56 1.98 -23.67
CA ASP A 146 27.73 0.96 -24.71
C ASP A 146 26.80 -0.25 -24.54
N PHE A 147 25.91 -0.22 -23.54
CA PHE A 147 24.95 -1.30 -23.32
C PHE A 147 23.89 -1.29 -24.42
N GLY A 148 23.73 -2.43 -25.10
CA GLY A 148 22.72 -2.60 -26.15
C GLY A 148 21.30 -2.58 -25.57
N LEU A 149 20.44 -1.72 -26.13
CA LEU A 149 19.04 -1.57 -25.78
C LEU A 149 18.18 -1.70 -27.05
N CYS A 150 16.91 -2.08 -26.87
CA CYS A 150 15.93 -2.15 -27.95
C CYS A 150 15.02 -0.91 -28.03
N CYS A 151 15.50 0.24 -27.57
CA CYS A 151 14.75 1.50 -27.60
C CYS A 151 15.61 2.70 -28.01
N ASP A 152 14.97 3.71 -28.59
CA ASP A 152 15.55 5.02 -28.90
C ASP A 152 15.04 6.15 -27.98
N ALA A 153 15.52 7.37 -28.22
CA ALA A 153 15.17 8.54 -27.42
C ALA A 153 13.67 8.89 -27.50
N ASP A 154 13.05 8.74 -28.67
CA ASP A 154 11.64 9.09 -28.89
C ASP A 154 10.72 8.11 -28.16
N GLN A 155 11.03 6.82 -28.19
CA GLN A 155 10.32 5.79 -27.41
C GLN A 155 10.43 6.03 -25.90
N LEU A 156 11.60 6.44 -25.41
CA LEU A 156 11.80 6.76 -24.00
C LEU A 156 11.01 8.02 -23.56
N ASN A 157 10.97 9.04 -24.42
CA ASN A 157 10.19 10.26 -24.14
C ASN A 157 8.69 9.97 -24.12
N PHE A 158 8.21 9.18 -25.08
CA PHE A 158 6.81 8.74 -25.10
C PHE A 158 6.46 7.90 -23.85
N PHE A 159 7.36 7.00 -23.44
CA PHE A 159 7.17 6.23 -22.22
C PHE A 159 7.11 7.11 -20.96
N ALA A 160 7.91 8.19 -20.90
CA ALA A 160 7.87 9.15 -19.80
C ALA A 160 6.50 9.84 -19.68
N GLU A 161 5.95 10.31 -20.80
CA GLU A 161 4.66 11.02 -20.82
C GLU A 161 3.48 10.08 -20.55
N SER A 162 3.44 8.91 -21.22
CA SER A 162 2.36 7.92 -21.05
C SER A 162 2.30 7.34 -19.63
N SER A 163 3.44 7.25 -18.93
CA SER A 163 3.49 6.75 -17.55
C SER A 163 3.25 7.81 -16.48
N LYS A 164 3.04 9.09 -16.85
CA LYS A 164 2.88 10.21 -15.90
C LYS A 164 1.68 10.08 -14.97
N LEU A 165 0.52 9.69 -15.50
CA LEU A 165 -0.68 9.46 -14.68
C LEU A 165 -0.44 8.32 -13.68
N ALA A 166 0.16 7.22 -14.15
CA ALA A 166 0.51 6.09 -13.31
C ALA A 166 1.53 6.51 -12.23
N TYR A 167 2.52 7.33 -12.56
CA TYR A 167 3.47 7.86 -11.60
C TYR A 167 2.79 8.66 -10.48
N GLU A 168 1.86 9.57 -10.81
CA GLU A 168 1.15 10.37 -9.80
C GLU A 168 0.31 9.51 -8.84
N MET A 169 -0.26 8.40 -9.34
CA MET A 169 -1.02 7.47 -8.52
C MET A 169 -0.11 6.58 -7.66
N LEU A 170 1.00 6.10 -8.22
CA LEU A 170 1.82 5.04 -7.63
C LEU A 170 3.03 5.56 -6.86
N ARG A 171 3.42 6.84 -6.98
CA ARG A 171 4.59 7.41 -6.29
C ARG A 171 4.52 7.35 -4.76
N ARG A 172 3.31 7.23 -4.19
CA ARG A 172 3.09 7.04 -2.74
C ARG A 172 3.64 5.70 -2.23
N CYS A 173 3.82 4.72 -3.11
CA CYS A 173 4.44 3.42 -2.81
C CYS A 173 5.59 3.17 -3.80
N PRO A 174 6.84 3.56 -3.47
CA PRO A 174 7.99 3.44 -4.38
C PRO A 174 8.24 2.01 -4.89
N ALA A 175 7.92 0.99 -4.08
CA ALA A 175 8.05 -0.41 -4.47
C ALA A 175 7.04 -0.81 -5.57
N CYS A 176 5.78 -0.36 -5.45
CA CYS A 176 4.78 -0.56 -6.50
C CYS A 176 5.21 0.14 -7.79
N TRP A 177 5.62 1.41 -7.72
CA TRP A 177 6.11 2.12 -8.90
C TRP A 177 7.31 1.43 -9.53
N ALA A 178 8.26 0.94 -8.73
CA ALA A 178 9.44 0.23 -9.23
C ALA A 178 9.08 -1.07 -9.97
N ASN A 179 8.14 -1.86 -9.46
CA ASN A 179 7.67 -3.08 -10.13
C ASN A 179 6.79 -2.76 -11.34
N PHE A 180 5.97 -1.71 -11.24
CA PHE A 180 5.12 -1.25 -12.33
C PHE A 180 5.94 -0.87 -13.55
N ARG A 181 6.91 0.03 -13.37
CA ARG A 181 7.78 0.48 -14.45
C ARG A 181 8.70 -0.62 -14.95
N LEU A 182 9.09 -1.60 -14.13
CA LEU A 182 9.96 -2.70 -14.56
C LEU A 182 9.34 -3.51 -15.72
N LEU A 183 8.05 -3.84 -15.63
CA LEU A 183 7.35 -4.55 -16.70
C LEU A 183 7.33 -3.73 -17.99
N LEU A 184 7.02 -2.43 -17.90
CA LEU A 184 6.97 -1.55 -19.06
C LEU A 184 8.35 -1.31 -19.67
N CYS A 185 9.38 -1.06 -18.84
CA CYS A 185 10.77 -0.93 -19.28
C CYS A 185 11.26 -2.20 -19.98
N GLY A 186 10.86 -3.39 -19.50
CA GLY A 186 11.17 -4.64 -20.16
C GLY A 186 10.55 -4.71 -21.56
N MET A 187 9.27 -4.40 -21.68
CA MET A 187 8.61 -4.36 -22.98
C MET A 187 9.22 -3.33 -23.94
N THR A 188 9.64 -2.17 -23.45
CA THR A 188 10.15 -1.08 -24.29
C THR A 188 11.63 -1.22 -24.67
N CYS A 189 12.51 -1.59 -23.73
CA CYS A 189 13.96 -1.42 -23.89
C CYS A 189 14.80 -2.69 -23.68
N ASP A 190 14.22 -3.82 -23.26
CA ASP A 190 15.00 -5.03 -22.96
C ASP A 190 15.76 -5.55 -24.20
N PRO A 191 17.06 -5.87 -24.10
CA PRO A 191 17.83 -6.39 -25.23
C PRO A 191 17.35 -7.75 -25.74
N ASN A 192 16.57 -8.50 -24.95
CA ASN A 192 16.05 -9.83 -25.29
C ASN A 192 14.53 -9.84 -25.44
N GLN A 193 13.93 -8.76 -25.99
CA GLN A 193 12.49 -8.67 -26.25
C GLN A 193 11.90 -9.91 -26.95
N HIS A 194 12.64 -10.52 -27.86
CA HIS A 194 12.18 -11.71 -28.61
C HIS A 194 11.84 -12.92 -27.73
N GLU A 195 12.31 -12.97 -26.47
CA GLU A 195 12.05 -14.08 -25.55
C GLU A 195 10.60 -14.07 -25.02
N PHE A 196 9.98 -12.89 -24.91
CA PHE A 196 8.68 -12.74 -24.24
C PHE A 196 7.66 -11.89 -25.00
N ILE A 197 8.01 -11.30 -26.15
CA ILE A 197 7.10 -10.49 -26.97
C ILE A 197 6.97 -11.11 -28.37
N VAL A 198 5.74 -11.30 -28.82
CA VAL A 198 5.40 -11.71 -30.18
C VAL A 198 4.64 -10.56 -30.86
N PRO A 199 5.20 -9.89 -31.87
CA PRO A 199 4.52 -8.80 -32.56
C PRO A 199 3.48 -9.36 -33.54
N GLN A 200 2.36 -8.66 -33.68
CA GLN A 200 1.47 -8.79 -34.84
C GLN A 200 1.57 -7.51 -35.66
N SER A 201 1.92 -7.68 -36.92
CA SER A 201 2.27 -6.57 -37.79
C SER A 201 1.54 -6.61 -39.12
N VAL A 202 1.36 -5.42 -39.70
CA VAL A 202 0.91 -5.24 -41.08
C VAL A 202 1.95 -4.37 -41.77
N GLY A 203 2.66 -4.94 -42.74
CA GLY A 203 3.86 -4.30 -43.31
C GLY A 203 4.95 -4.14 -42.25
N ASP A 204 5.56 -2.96 -42.20
CA ASP A 204 6.66 -2.63 -41.26
C ASP A 204 6.17 -2.09 -39.90
N MET A 205 4.86 -2.06 -39.67
CA MET A 205 4.25 -1.48 -38.47
C MET A 205 3.68 -2.55 -37.54
N VAL A 206 3.98 -2.42 -36.25
CA VAL A 206 3.39 -3.24 -35.18
C VAL A 206 2.02 -2.68 -34.81
N ILE A 207 0.98 -3.51 -34.90
CA ILE A 207 -0.40 -3.13 -34.55
C ILE A 207 -0.78 -3.67 -33.16
N SER A 208 -0.36 -4.88 -32.86
CA SER A 208 -0.57 -5.47 -31.54
C SER A 208 0.65 -6.31 -31.16
N ALA A 209 0.77 -6.64 -29.89
CA ALA A 209 1.83 -7.48 -29.39
C ALA A 209 1.28 -8.41 -28.31
N GLN A 210 1.60 -9.69 -28.40
CA GLN A 210 1.33 -10.65 -27.36
C GLN A 210 2.54 -10.72 -26.43
N VAL A 211 2.32 -10.43 -25.15
CA VAL A 211 3.37 -10.46 -24.12
C VAL A 211 3.14 -11.68 -23.24
N ASN A 212 4.12 -12.57 -23.21
CA ASN A 212 4.05 -13.82 -22.46
C ASN A 212 4.62 -13.62 -21.06
N LEU A 213 3.75 -13.59 -20.06
CA LEU A 213 4.12 -13.41 -18.65
C LEU A 213 3.88 -14.68 -17.83
N THR A 214 4.65 -14.85 -16.77
CA THR A 214 4.39 -15.90 -15.77
C THR A 214 3.36 -15.43 -14.74
N ALA A 215 2.55 -16.34 -14.22
CA ALA A 215 1.55 -16.02 -13.19
C ALA A 215 2.19 -15.31 -11.98
N ARG A 216 3.37 -15.75 -11.53
CA ARG A 216 4.07 -15.12 -10.41
C ARG A 216 4.47 -13.67 -10.69
N VAL A 217 4.91 -13.34 -11.91
CA VAL A 217 5.24 -11.95 -12.29
C VAL A 217 3.97 -11.09 -12.25
N ALA A 218 2.86 -11.58 -12.78
CA ALA A 218 1.57 -10.89 -12.74
C ALA A 218 1.05 -10.69 -11.30
N ASP A 219 1.10 -11.74 -10.48
CA ASP A 219 0.67 -11.68 -9.08
C ASP A 219 1.55 -10.75 -8.24
N THR A 220 2.87 -10.79 -8.45
CA THR A 220 3.81 -9.93 -7.71
C THR A 220 3.61 -8.47 -8.09
N PHE A 221 3.44 -8.18 -9.38
CA PHE A 221 3.09 -6.85 -9.86
C PHE A 221 1.80 -6.35 -9.20
N PHE A 222 0.72 -7.14 -9.26
CA PHE A 222 -0.57 -6.79 -8.69
C PHE A 222 -0.50 -6.58 -7.17
N ASN A 223 0.10 -7.53 -6.45
CA ASN A 223 0.18 -7.47 -4.99
C ASN A 223 1.06 -6.32 -4.49
N SER A 224 2.09 -5.93 -5.25
CA SER A 224 2.92 -4.77 -4.89
C SER A 224 2.13 -3.46 -4.88
N CYS A 225 1.09 -3.36 -5.72
CA CYS A 225 0.26 -2.17 -5.86
C CYS A 225 -1.11 -2.29 -5.18
N LYS A 226 -1.48 -3.48 -4.69
CA LYS A 226 -2.79 -3.76 -4.07
C LYS A 226 -3.12 -2.84 -2.89
N ILE A 227 -2.13 -2.45 -2.08
CA ILE A 227 -2.35 -1.59 -0.91
C ILE A 227 -2.33 -0.11 -1.28
N ALA A 228 -1.65 0.27 -2.36
CA ALA A 228 -1.58 1.66 -2.82
C ALA A 228 -2.97 2.21 -3.22
N SER A 229 -3.89 1.34 -3.65
CA SER A 229 -5.29 1.71 -3.91
C SER A 229 -6.15 1.86 -2.65
N HIS A 230 -5.72 1.31 -1.51
CA HIS A 230 -6.50 1.23 -0.28
C HIS A 230 -6.26 2.39 0.71
N ILE A 231 -5.28 3.25 0.47
CA ILE A 231 -5.00 4.40 1.37
C ILE A 231 -6.12 5.48 1.32
N TYR A 232 -7.05 5.40 0.36
CA TYR A 232 -8.29 6.18 0.36
C TYR A 232 -9.43 5.57 1.19
N ARG A 233 -9.25 4.38 1.78
CA ARG A 233 -10.25 3.71 2.64
C ARG A 233 -9.62 3.39 4.00
N GLY A 234 -9.54 4.41 4.84
CA GLY A 234 -8.94 4.35 6.17
C GLY A 234 -9.53 3.23 7.05
N ARG A 235 -8.70 2.25 7.38
CA ARG A 235 -8.95 1.36 8.52
C ARG A 235 -7.64 1.12 9.25
N HIS A 236 -7.55 1.71 10.44
CA HIS A 236 -6.54 1.45 11.46
C HIS A 236 -7.12 0.41 12.43
N SER A 237 -6.34 -0.59 12.82
CA SER A 237 -6.75 -1.57 13.84
C SER A 237 -6.30 -1.08 15.22
N THR A 238 -7.22 -1.08 16.20
CA THR A 238 -6.94 -0.76 17.60
C THR A 238 -6.80 -2.05 18.42
N VAL A 239 -5.85 -2.03 19.36
CA VAL A 239 -5.60 -3.09 20.36
C VAL A 239 -6.42 -2.78 21.60
N SER A 240 -6.97 -3.83 22.23
CA SER A 240 -7.83 -3.80 23.42
C SER A 240 -7.07 -3.51 24.72
N GLU A 241 -7.73 -2.74 25.59
CA GLU A 241 -7.34 -2.35 26.95
C GLU A 241 -7.71 -3.46 27.97
N ILE A 242 -7.00 -3.52 29.10
CA ILE A 242 -7.19 -4.48 30.19
C ILE A 242 -7.78 -3.71 31.38
N ASP A 243 -8.93 -4.17 31.90
CA ASP A 243 -9.57 -3.66 33.11
C ASP A 243 -8.88 -4.17 34.39
N VAL A 244 -8.81 -3.31 35.42
CA VAL A 244 -8.50 -3.70 36.81
C VAL A 244 -9.60 -3.14 37.71
N ASP A 245 -10.28 -4.04 38.44
CA ASP A 245 -11.28 -3.72 39.46
C ASP A 245 -10.66 -3.10 40.72
N PRO A 246 -11.38 -2.18 41.41
CA PRO A 246 -11.03 -1.68 42.72
C PRO A 246 -11.84 -2.41 43.80
N ASP A 247 -11.20 -2.83 44.89
CA ASP A 247 -11.83 -2.74 46.21
C ASP A 247 -10.84 -2.99 47.35
N LEU A 248 -10.69 -1.98 48.21
CA LEU A 248 -10.37 -2.21 49.62
C LEU A 248 -11.02 -1.12 50.47
N MET A 249 -12.19 -1.45 51.03
CA MET A 249 -12.78 -0.72 52.16
C MET A 249 -11.94 -0.95 53.43
N ILE A 250 -11.74 0.12 54.21
CA ILE A 250 -11.21 0.05 55.58
C ILE A 250 -12.35 0.34 56.58
N ASP A 251 -12.48 -0.56 57.55
CA ASP A 251 -13.42 -0.57 58.68
C ASP A 251 -12.99 0.35 59.84
N SER A 252 -13.91 1.16 60.38
CA SER A 252 -13.71 2.04 61.54
C SER A 252 -14.97 2.13 62.42
N GLY A 253 -15.45 0.99 62.92
CA GLY A 253 -16.70 0.94 63.72
C GLY A 253 -16.65 1.63 65.10
N ASN A 254 -15.56 1.54 65.87
CA ASN A 254 -15.58 1.86 67.31
C ASN A 254 -15.68 3.36 67.65
N LEU A 255 -15.14 4.24 66.81
CA LEU A 255 -15.19 5.69 67.01
C LEU A 255 -16.58 6.25 66.65
N ILE A 256 -17.16 5.74 65.55
CA ILE A 256 -18.48 6.15 65.04
C ILE A 256 -19.56 5.86 66.08
N HIS A 257 -19.50 4.70 66.76
CA HIS A 257 -20.48 4.36 67.79
C HIS A 257 -20.46 5.29 69.01
N ARG A 258 -19.28 5.76 69.45
CA ARG A 258 -19.16 6.69 70.59
C ARG A 258 -19.64 8.10 70.24
N LEU A 259 -19.31 8.56 69.03
CA LEU A 259 -19.79 9.85 68.52
C LEU A 259 -21.31 9.87 68.37
N ARG A 260 -21.89 8.77 67.88
CA ARG A 260 -23.34 8.60 67.75
C ARG A 260 -24.06 8.74 69.09
N ALA A 261 -23.61 8.03 70.12
CA ALA A 261 -24.26 8.06 71.43
C ALA A 261 -24.24 9.46 72.08
N TRP A 262 -23.11 10.16 71.98
CA TRP A 262 -22.99 11.54 72.47
C TRP A 262 -23.88 12.52 71.69
N LEU A 263 -23.92 12.37 70.36
CA LEU A 263 -24.76 13.19 69.49
C LEU A 263 -26.24 12.97 69.78
N GLU A 264 -26.68 11.71 69.97
CA GLU A 264 -28.06 11.36 70.31
C GLU A 264 -28.51 12.03 71.63
N ASP A 265 -27.67 11.99 72.67
CA ASP A 265 -27.99 12.61 73.96
C ASP A 265 -28.09 14.14 73.85
N LYS A 266 -27.14 14.77 73.15
CA LYS A 266 -27.13 16.24 73.00
C LYS A 266 -28.23 16.76 72.08
N LEU A 267 -28.55 16.06 71.01
CA LEU A 267 -29.69 16.39 70.15
C LEU A 267 -31.01 16.24 70.91
N SER A 268 -31.17 15.18 71.70
CA SER A 268 -32.37 14.96 72.52
C SER A 268 -32.59 16.11 73.50
N GLN A 269 -31.54 16.53 74.22
CA GLN A 269 -31.59 17.70 75.11
C GLN A 269 -31.95 18.98 74.35
N GLY A 270 -31.30 19.24 73.21
CA GLY A 270 -31.58 20.42 72.38
C GLY A 270 -33.03 20.48 71.87
N PHE A 271 -33.54 19.39 71.30
CA PHE A 271 -34.92 19.33 70.80
C PHE A 271 -35.96 19.43 71.92
N SER A 272 -35.66 18.92 73.12
CA SER A 272 -36.56 19.04 74.27
C SER A 272 -36.74 20.50 74.71
N ILE A 273 -35.67 21.29 74.69
CA ILE A 273 -35.69 22.72 75.03
C ILE A 273 -36.43 23.50 73.93
N LEU A 274 -36.12 23.21 72.67
CA LEU A 274 -36.73 23.88 71.51
C LEU A 274 -38.22 23.56 71.41
N GLY A 275 -38.60 22.30 71.59
CA GLY A 275 -40.01 21.86 71.65
C GLY A 275 -40.77 22.51 72.80
N ARG A 276 -40.16 22.63 73.99
CA ARG A 276 -40.75 23.35 75.12
C ARG A 276 -40.94 24.85 74.81
N SER A 277 -40.01 25.47 74.09
CA SER A 277 -40.14 26.87 73.66
C SER A 277 -41.28 27.08 72.65
N ILE A 278 -41.45 26.17 71.69
CA ILE A 278 -42.54 26.22 70.70
C ILE A 278 -43.91 26.02 71.38
N ALA A 279 -44.00 25.05 72.30
CA ALA A 279 -45.26 24.74 72.98
C ALA A 279 -45.72 25.83 73.94
N THR A 280 -44.79 26.60 74.53
CA THR A 280 -45.13 27.68 75.48
C THR A 280 -45.57 28.97 74.79
N HIS A 281 -45.11 29.25 73.56
CA HIS A 281 -45.42 30.48 72.81
C HIS A 281 -45.77 30.19 71.34
N PRO A 282 -46.92 29.56 71.05
CA PRO A 282 -47.25 29.06 69.72
C PRO A 282 -47.43 30.17 68.67
N PHE A 283 -48.07 31.30 69.01
CA PHE A 283 -48.29 32.40 68.05
C PHE A 283 -46.99 33.08 67.63
N VAL A 284 -46.07 33.33 68.58
CA VAL A 284 -44.75 33.92 68.28
C VAL A 284 -43.94 32.98 67.38
N SER A 285 -43.95 31.69 67.67
CA SER A 285 -43.27 30.68 66.85
C SER A 285 -43.82 30.64 65.42
N LEU A 286 -45.14 30.69 65.23
CA LEU A 286 -45.78 30.69 63.91
C LEU A 286 -45.48 31.96 63.11
N SER A 287 -45.49 33.12 63.77
CA SER A 287 -45.15 34.38 63.13
C SER A 287 -43.69 34.40 62.66
N VAL A 288 -42.76 33.94 63.51
CA VAL A 288 -41.34 33.86 63.15
C VAL A 288 -41.11 32.89 61.99
N SER A 289 -41.68 31.68 62.03
CA SER A 289 -41.51 30.72 60.93
C SER A 289 -42.12 31.20 59.62
N SER A 290 -43.26 31.90 59.67
CA SER A 290 -43.91 32.47 58.49
C SER A 290 -43.08 33.60 57.87
N VAL A 291 -42.56 34.54 58.69
CA VAL A 291 -41.69 35.63 58.21
C VAL A 291 -40.42 35.07 57.56
N VAL A 292 -39.79 34.07 58.19
CA VAL A 292 -38.61 33.40 57.62
C VAL A 292 -38.96 32.70 56.31
N SER A 293 -40.10 32.00 56.24
CA SER A 293 -40.53 31.30 55.03
C SER A 293 -40.81 32.25 53.87
N ILE A 294 -41.50 33.36 54.12
CA ILE A 294 -41.79 34.40 53.11
C ILE A 294 -40.49 35.05 52.63
N ALA A 295 -39.57 35.37 53.54
CA ALA A 295 -38.27 35.93 53.19
C ALA A 295 -37.43 34.98 52.32
N LEU A 296 -37.44 33.67 52.61
CA LEU A 296 -36.76 32.66 51.78
C LEU A 296 -37.45 32.47 50.42
N CYS A 297 -38.79 32.48 50.38
CA CYS A 297 -39.56 32.38 49.13
C CYS A 297 -39.38 33.58 48.21
N ALA A 298 -39.10 34.79 48.75
CA ALA A 298 -38.80 35.96 47.93
C ALA A 298 -37.59 35.73 46.99
N GLY A 299 -36.63 34.88 47.38
CA GLY A 299 -35.48 34.49 46.56
C GLY A 299 -35.86 33.73 45.28
N LEU A 300 -37.05 33.11 45.22
CA LEU A 300 -37.52 32.44 44.00
C LEU A 300 -37.80 33.42 42.85
N SER A 301 -38.02 34.71 43.15
CA SER A 301 -38.18 35.73 42.11
C SER A 301 -36.90 35.98 41.30
N LEU A 302 -35.73 35.59 41.84
CA LEU A 302 -34.42 35.71 41.19
C LEU A 302 -33.94 34.38 40.59
N PHE A 303 -34.77 33.33 40.62
CA PHE A 303 -34.40 32.03 40.10
C PHE A 303 -34.36 32.04 38.57
N SER A 304 -33.19 31.77 38.00
CA SER A 304 -33.00 31.58 36.56
C SER A 304 -32.71 30.12 36.24
N VAL A 305 -33.39 29.57 35.22
CA VAL A 305 -33.16 28.20 34.75
C VAL A 305 -32.17 28.19 33.59
N THR A 306 -31.07 27.45 33.74
CA THR A 306 -30.14 27.16 32.63
C THR A 306 -30.74 26.07 31.73
N THR A 307 -31.03 26.40 30.48
CA THR A 307 -31.62 25.47 29.49
C THR A 307 -30.60 24.83 28.55
N ASN A 308 -29.37 25.35 28.52
CA ASN A 308 -28.31 24.85 27.67
C ASN A 308 -27.76 23.52 28.23
N PRO A 309 -27.94 22.38 27.53
CA PRO A 309 -27.50 21.08 28.04
C PRO A 309 -25.98 21.01 28.20
N VAL A 310 -25.24 21.77 27.40
CA VAL A 310 -23.79 21.81 27.49
C VAL A 310 -23.38 22.34 28.87
N GLU A 311 -23.97 23.45 29.32
CA GLU A 311 -23.74 24.03 30.65
C GLU A 311 -24.19 23.12 31.79
N LEU A 312 -25.27 22.34 31.57
CA LEU A 312 -25.79 21.41 32.58
C LEU A 312 -24.86 20.21 32.80
N TRP A 313 -24.27 19.67 31.73
CA TRP A 313 -23.54 18.39 31.76
C TRP A 313 -22.02 18.52 31.71
N SER A 314 -21.48 19.73 31.74
CA SER A 314 -20.02 19.90 31.80
C SER A 314 -19.62 21.14 32.59
N ALA A 315 -18.66 20.96 33.49
CA ALA A 315 -18.08 22.05 34.26
C ALA A 315 -17.36 23.04 33.32
N ALA A 316 -17.44 24.34 33.64
CA ALA A 316 -16.89 25.41 32.80
C ALA A 316 -15.35 25.32 32.67
N ASP A 317 -14.68 24.77 33.66
CA ASP A 317 -13.23 24.57 33.77
C ASP A 317 -12.78 23.16 33.33
N SER A 318 -13.71 22.29 32.92
CA SER A 318 -13.36 20.95 32.47
C SER A 318 -12.49 20.99 31.22
N ARG A 319 -11.53 20.06 31.12
CA ARG A 319 -10.65 19.91 29.95
C ARG A 319 -11.43 19.88 28.63
N SER A 320 -12.53 19.12 28.57
CA SER A 320 -13.38 19.01 27.38
C SER A 320 -14.01 20.35 26.98
N ARG A 321 -14.36 21.21 27.95
CA ARG A 321 -14.86 22.57 27.68
C ARG A 321 -13.75 23.47 27.16
N LEU A 322 -12.54 23.40 27.73
CA LEU A 322 -11.39 24.18 27.27
C LEU A 322 -11.00 23.80 25.83
N GLU A 323 -10.94 22.50 25.52
CA GLU A 323 -10.66 22.00 24.18
C GLU A 323 -11.76 22.41 23.18
N LYS A 324 -13.04 22.35 23.59
CA LYS A 324 -14.16 22.84 22.77
C LYS A 324 -14.04 24.35 22.51
N ASN A 325 -13.78 25.16 23.52
CA ASN A 325 -13.66 26.61 23.37
C ASN A 325 -12.47 26.98 22.49
N TYR A 326 -11.35 26.28 22.65
CA TYR A 326 -10.19 26.43 21.77
C TYR A 326 -10.55 26.08 20.32
N PHE A 327 -11.24 24.96 20.08
CA PHE A 327 -11.68 24.58 18.74
C PHE A 327 -12.62 25.63 18.13
N ASP A 328 -13.67 26.03 18.87
CA ASP A 328 -14.69 26.96 18.39
C ASP A 328 -14.08 28.35 18.07
N GLN A 329 -13.04 28.78 18.78
CA GLN A 329 -12.32 30.04 18.51
C GLN A 329 -11.43 29.95 17.26
N ASN A 330 -10.77 28.82 17.02
CA ASN A 330 -9.83 28.66 15.90
C ASN A 330 -10.51 28.22 14.59
N PHE A 331 -11.61 27.46 14.67
CA PHE A 331 -12.25 26.81 13.52
C PHE A 331 -13.72 27.19 13.31
N ALA A 332 -14.23 28.12 14.11
CA ALA A 332 -15.66 28.39 14.29
C ALA A 332 -16.41 27.21 14.96
N PRO A 333 -17.59 27.46 15.55
CA PRO A 333 -18.40 26.40 16.14
C PRO A 333 -18.76 25.32 15.12
N PHE A 334 -18.82 24.07 15.59
CA PHE A 334 -19.32 22.96 14.78
C PHE A 334 -20.70 23.27 14.18
N TYR A 335 -20.88 22.93 12.91
CA TYR A 335 -22.16 23.08 12.21
C TYR A 335 -23.24 22.17 12.84
N ARG A 336 -24.49 22.62 12.77
CA ARG A 336 -25.64 21.82 13.21
C ARG A 336 -26.04 20.83 12.11
N THR A 337 -26.11 19.56 12.45
CA THR A 337 -26.53 18.49 11.53
C THR A 337 -28.05 18.30 11.58
N GLU A 338 -28.73 18.46 10.45
CA GLU A 338 -30.12 18.06 10.26
C GLU A 338 -30.14 16.79 9.39
N GLN A 339 -30.54 15.65 9.95
CA GLN A 339 -30.50 14.36 9.25
C GLN A 339 -31.91 13.85 8.94
N LEU A 340 -32.16 13.52 7.67
CA LEU A 340 -33.38 12.85 7.22
C LEU A 340 -33.06 11.43 6.76
N ILE A 341 -33.68 10.43 7.37
CA ILE A 341 -33.55 9.02 7.00
C ILE A 341 -34.84 8.59 6.32
N VAL A 342 -34.79 8.35 5.01
CA VAL A 342 -35.95 7.92 4.20
C VAL A 342 -35.70 6.50 3.71
N TYR A 343 -36.73 5.66 3.77
CA TYR A 343 -36.71 4.30 3.23
C TYR A 343 -37.97 4.04 2.39
N PRO A 344 -37.87 3.24 1.33
CA PRO A 344 -39.03 2.86 0.52
C PRO A 344 -39.95 1.92 1.30
N VAL A 345 -41.26 2.03 1.08
CA VAL A 345 -42.22 1.08 1.65
C VAL A 345 -42.05 -0.31 1.02
N ASN A 346 -41.83 -0.35 -0.30
CA ASN A 346 -41.48 -1.59 -0.97
C ASN A 346 -40.01 -1.96 -0.69
N GLN A 347 -39.78 -3.16 -0.14
CA GLN A 347 -38.47 -3.65 0.25
C GLN A 347 -37.90 -4.71 -0.73
N SER A 348 -38.50 -4.86 -1.92
CA SER A 348 -38.01 -5.79 -2.93
C SER A 348 -36.66 -5.35 -3.51
N PHE A 349 -35.69 -6.26 -3.51
CA PHE A 349 -34.44 -6.06 -4.22
C PHE A 349 -34.67 -6.21 -5.73
N PHE A 350 -33.85 -5.51 -6.52
CA PHE A 350 -33.89 -5.61 -7.98
C PHE A 350 -32.50 -5.89 -8.54
N TRP A 351 -32.47 -6.67 -9.63
CA TRP A 351 -31.26 -6.95 -10.37
C TRP A 351 -31.00 -5.85 -11.38
N HIS A 352 -29.75 -5.45 -11.50
CA HIS A 352 -29.31 -4.56 -12.55
C HIS A 352 -28.29 -5.29 -13.41
N MET A 353 -28.68 -5.56 -14.65
CA MET A 353 -27.86 -6.24 -15.64
C MET A 353 -26.85 -5.27 -16.25
N ASN A 354 -25.66 -5.79 -16.50
CA ASN A 354 -24.41 -5.09 -16.79
C ASN A 354 -24.52 -3.92 -17.79
N LEU A 355 -24.10 -2.72 -17.36
CA LEU A 355 -23.85 -1.58 -18.26
C LEU A 355 -22.45 -1.60 -18.89
N HIS A 356 -21.50 -2.34 -18.31
CA HIS A 356 -20.12 -2.40 -18.79
C HIS A 356 -19.57 -3.83 -18.70
N PRO A 357 -18.74 -4.30 -19.65
CA PRO A 357 -18.14 -5.65 -19.63
C PRO A 357 -17.26 -5.98 -18.41
N LEU A 358 -16.98 -4.99 -17.54
CA LEU A 358 -16.18 -5.14 -16.32
C LEU A 358 -17.02 -5.14 -15.03
N SER A 359 -18.27 -4.69 -15.10
CA SER A 359 -19.22 -4.73 -13.98
C SER A 359 -20.14 -5.91 -14.21
N GLY A 360 -20.06 -6.94 -13.35
CA GLY A 360 -20.99 -8.06 -13.35
C GLY A 360 -22.34 -7.72 -12.72
N ASP A 361 -23.29 -8.66 -12.79
CA ASP A 361 -24.67 -8.41 -12.38
C ASP A 361 -24.72 -8.04 -10.90
N ALA A 362 -25.40 -6.95 -10.58
CA ALA A 362 -25.44 -6.42 -9.22
C ALA A 362 -26.88 -6.46 -8.67
N LEU A 363 -27.02 -6.99 -7.46
CA LEU A 363 -28.25 -6.92 -6.69
C LEU A 363 -28.29 -5.61 -5.92
N PHE A 364 -29.25 -4.75 -6.24
CA PHE A 364 -29.42 -3.46 -5.59
C PHE A 364 -30.55 -3.49 -4.56
N GLY A 365 -30.36 -2.74 -3.47
CA GLY A 365 -31.36 -2.54 -2.44
C GLY A 365 -32.51 -1.65 -2.92
N PRO A 366 -33.68 -1.74 -2.29
CA PRO A 366 -34.90 -1.04 -2.71
C PRO A 366 -34.76 0.50 -2.70
N ALA A 367 -33.90 1.05 -1.83
CA ALA A 367 -33.65 2.49 -1.76
C ALA A 367 -32.99 3.08 -3.02
N LEU A 368 -32.48 2.24 -3.92
CA LEU A 368 -31.88 2.65 -5.19
C LEU A 368 -32.83 2.47 -6.37
N GLN A 369 -34.09 2.10 -6.11
CA GLN A 369 -35.08 2.01 -7.16
C GLN A 369 -35.34 3.40 -7.75
N LYS A 370 -35.41 3.46 -9.09
CA LYS A 370 -35.57 4.72 -9.83
C LYS A 370 -36.78 5.53 -9.34
N ASP A 371 -37.92 4.87 -9.13
CA ASP A 371 -39.17 5.53 -8.72
C ASP A 371 -38.99 6.19 -7.35
N PHE A 372 -38.42 5.47 -6.39
CA PHE A 372 -38.14 6.00 -5.05
C PHE A 372 -37.14 7.16 -5.08
N LEU A 373 -36.04 7.04 -5.83
CA LEU A 373 -35.06 8.11 -5.97
C LEU A 373 -35.66 9.36 -6.66
N THR A 374 -36.59 9.17 -7.60
CA THR A 374 -37.27 10.26 -8.29
C THR A 374 -38.19 11.03 -7.34
N GLU A 375 -38.98 10.33 -6.53
CA GLU A 375 -39.81 10.94 -5.49
C GLU A 375 -38.97 11.70 -4.47
N VAL A 376 -37.90 11.07 -3.96
CA VAL A 376 -36.96 11.69 -3.02
C VAL A 376 -36.33 12.95 -3.63
N CYS A 377 -35.95 12.92 -4.91
CA CYS A 377 -35.37 14.05 -5.62
C CYS A 377 -36.35 15.23 -5.78
N PHE A 378 -37.66 14.98 -5.89
CA PHE A 378 -38.67 16.04 -6.00
C PHE A 378 -39.12 16.59 -4.63
N VAL A 379 -39.22 15.71 -3.64
CA VAL A 379 -39.69 16.02 -2.29
C VAL A 379 -38.61 16.73 -1.46
N LEU A 380 -37.33 16.32 -1.57
CA LEU A 380 -36.24 16.94 -0.78
C LEU A 380 -36.08 18.45 -1.04
N PRO A 381 -36.04 18.95 -2.30
CA PRO A 381 -35.91 20.37 -2.55
C PRO A 381 -37.13 21.17 -2.09
N SER A 382 -38.33 20.63 -2.28
CA SER A 382 -39.57 21.32 -1.91
C SER A 382 -39.76 21.45 -0.39
N LEU A 383 -39.32 20.46 0.40
CA LEU A 383 -39.30 20.55 1.86
C LEU A 383 -38.13 21.37 2.41
N ILE A 384 -36.93 21.26 1.82
CA ILE A 384 -35.70 21.73 2.48
C ILE A 384 -35.14 23.01 1.86
N VAL A 385 -35.18 23.18 0.53
CA VAL A 385 -34.55 24.34 -0.15
C VAL A 385 -35.31 25.64 0.09
N ARG A 386 -36.56 25.59 0.54
CA ARG A 386 -37.23 26.80 1.04
C ARG A 386 -36.49 27.41 2.23
N HIS A 387 -35.75 26.65 3.05
CA HIS A 387 -35.15 27.13 4.30
C HIS A 387 -33.67 26.75 4.55
N CYS A 388 -33.03 25.83 3.80
CA CYS A 388 -31.65 25.37 4.08
C CYS A 388 -30.83 24.91 2.85
N ILE A 389 -29.51 25.00 2.97
CA ILE A 389 -28.51 24.39 2.06
C ILE A 389 -28.46 22.88 2.33
N VAL A 390 -28.66 22.05 1.30
CA VAL A 390 -28.72 20.58 1.44
C VAL A 390 -27.41 19.93 1.02
N VAL A 391 -26.86 19.08 1.88
CA VAL A 391 -25.78 18.14 1.54
C VAL A 391 -26.35 16.72 1.70
N VAL A 392 -26.56 16.04 0.57
CA VAL A 392 -27.05 14.65 0.55
C VAL A 392 -25.86 13.71 0.75
N VAL A 393 -25.82 12.98 1.86
CA VAL A 393 -24.80 11.95 2.14
C VAL A 393 -25.45 10.58 2.08
N LEU A 394 -25.21 9.85 1.00
CA LEU A 394 -25.61 8.44 0.88
C LEU A 394 -24.53 7.57 1.54
N ARG A 395 -24.85 6.98 2.70
CA ARG A 395 -23.94 6.11 3.45
C ARG A 395 -24.10 4.66 2.99
N PHE A 396 -23.18 4.19 2.15
CA PHE A 396 -23.07 2.77 1.83
C PHE A 396 -22.09 2.08 2.80
N ARG A 397 -22.27 0.78 3.00
CA ARG A 397 -21.36 -0.05 3.83
C ARG A 397 -19.90 -0.04 3.32
N TYR A 398 -19.64 0.46 2.09
CA TYR A 398 -18.32 0.50 1.43
C TYR A 398 -18.00 1.73 0.54
N VAL A 399 -18.88 2.76 0.46
CA VAL A 399 -18.68 3.96 -0.39
C VAL A 399 -19.31 5.19 0.25
N PHE A 400 -18.57 6.29 0.31
CA PHE A 400 -19.09 7.64 0.55
C PHE A 400 -19.11 8.39 -0.78
N ILE A 401 -20.28 8.82 -1.23
CA ILE A 401 -20.41 9.66 -2.43
C ILE A 401 -20.92 11.03 -1.97
N HIS A 402 -20.10 12.07 -2.16
CA HIS A 402 -20.48 13.45 -1.92
C HIS A 402 -20.96 14.07 -3.23
N PHE A 403 -22.24 14.43 -3.31
CA PHE A 403 -22.74 15.30 -4.37
C PHE A 403 -22.90 16.72 -3.80
N ARG A 404 -22.15 17.67 -4.36
CA ARG A 404 -22.33 19.10 -4.09
C ARG A 404 -23.16 19.68 -5.23
N PHE A 405 -24.42 19.98 -4.96
CA PHE A 405 -25.27 20.71 -5.89
C PHE A 405 -25.27 22.18 -5.50
N THR A 406 -24.60 23.01 -6.30
CA THR A 406 -24.80 24.47 -6.31
C THR A 406 -25.83 24.77 -7.38
N PHE A 407 -27.07 25.04 -6.98
CA PHE A 407 -28.07 25.66 -7.84
C PHE A 407 -27.96 27.18 -7.70
N HIS A 408 -27.83 27.88 -8.82
CA HIS A 408 -27.70 29.33 -8.89
C HIS A 408 -29.04 29.99 -9.21
#